data_AF-A0A925N0M5-F1
#
_entry.id   AF-A0A925N0M5-F1
#
_cell.length_a   1.000
_cell.length_b   1.000
_cell.length_c   1.000
_cell.angle_alpha   90.00
_cell.angle_beta   90.00
_cell.angle_gamma   90.00
#
_symmetry.space_group_name_H-M   'P 1'
#
loop_
_entity.id
_entity.type
_entity.pdbx_description
1 polymer ?
#
loop_
_entity_poly.entity_id
_entity_poly.type
_entity_poly.pdbx_seq_one_letter_code
_entity_poly.pdbx_strand_id
1 'polypeptide(L)'
;MLSTAAANRDLSDFALNWMYWGAFGFGLVIGWFVYYVNRYRKGDVQLGDITTLIGAVGGAVVVQLFGLGTGIFGAYGVGLAVGFFGYFLVLVGLVSKSPNFSADWFLDGRRKNPGPNEGYGTQERPPMAPQGGQDGFYGSNPGAPMALRMPEPARAPATTSDESNARKVIETCKAQWPATKGSCNGFVTAVASELGVTLSGTANQILDHITGQGSEWKALSDGVAAKAAAEKGSLVIAGLRSGDFTPADDHGHVVIVVAGPMNPGGWAPAAYWGSINSAIAAKGGDGSPLSLCFRKVDGQSAKFVYRSFDW
;
A
#
# COMPACT_ATOMS: atom_id res chain seq x y z
N MET A 1 47.41 11.52 -47.31
CA MET A 1 47.04 10.23 -46.69
C MET A 1 47.30 10.17 -45.17
N LEU A 2 48.37 10.77 -44.62
CA LEU A 2 48.63 10.80 -43.16
C LEU A 2 47.62 11.63 -42.33
N SER A 3 47.12 12.74 -42.85
CA SER A 3 46.15 13.61 -42.14
C SER A 3 44.78 12.96 -41.94
N THR A 4 44.35 12.09 -42.86
CA THR A 4 43.05 11.40 -42.81
C THR A 4 43.05 10.25 -41.79
N ALA A 5 44.19 9.61 -41.57
CA ALA A 5 44.32 8.50 -40.62
C ALA A 5 44.34 8.95 -39.15
N ALA A 6 44.95 10.10 -38.86
CA ALA A 6 44.92 10.70 -37.53
C ALA A 6 43.52 11.17 -37.13
N ALA A 7 42.83 11.89 -38.03
CA ALA A 7 41.45 12.32 -37.81
C ALA A 7 40.46 11.15 -37.62
N ASN A 8 40.66 10.02 -38.31
CA ASN A 8 39.84 8.83 -38.14
C ASN A 8 40.07 8.12 -36.79
N ARG A 9 41.28 8.19 -36.22
CA ARG A 9 41.57 7.66 -34.87
C ARG A 9 40.92 8.50 -33.77
N ASP A 10 40.99 9.83 -33.87
CA ASP A 10 40.38 10.72 -32.88
C ASP A 10 38.85 10.54 -32.83
N LEU A 11 38.21 10.34 -33.98
CA LEU A 11 36.77 10.07 -34.07
C LEU A 11 36.39 8.69 -33.50
N SER A 12 37.22 7.66 -33.71
CA SER A 12 36.97 6.32 -33.15
C SER A 12 37.14 6.31 -31.63
N ASP A 13 38.16 6.98 -31.10
CA ASP A 13 38.42 7.05 -29.66
C ASP A 13 37.34 7.86 -28.94
N PHE A 14 36.88 8.96 -29.55
CA PHE A 14 35.75 9.73 -29.07
C PHE A 14 34.47 8.89 -29.01
N ALA A 15 34.15 8.13 -30.06
CA ALA A 15 32.98 7.25 -30.10
C ALA A 15 33.06 6.12 -29.07
N LEU A 16 34.25 5.54 -28.86
CA LEU A 16 34.49 4.49 -27.87
C LEU A 16 34.29 5.01 -26.44
N ASN A 17 34.86 6.18 -26.13
CA ASN A 17 34.71 6.84 -24.83
C ASN A 17 33.24 7.16 -24.55
N TRP A 18 32.52 7.70 -25.53
CA TRP A 18 31.12 8.04 -25.39
C TRP A 18 30.24 6.80 -25.15
N MET A 19 30.58 5.68 -25.79
CA MET A 19 29.93 4.40 -25.55
C MET A 19 30.13 3.92 -24.11
N TYR A 20 31.35 3.98 -23.56
CA TYR A 20 31.61 3.57 -22.18
C TYR A 20 30.91 4.44 -21.16
N TRP A 21 30.90 5.77 -21.37
CA TRP A 21 30.17 6.70 -20.51
C TRP A 21 28.66 6.48 -20.58
N GLY A 22 28.12 6.18 -21.77
CA GLY A 22 26.71 5.85 -21.91
C GLY A 22 26.34 4.51 -21.28
N ALA A 23 27.16 3.47 -21.45
CA ALA A 23 26.94 2.17 -20.81
C ALA A 23 27.00 2.29 -19.27
N PHE A 24 27.96 3.05 -18.74
CA PHE A 24 28.05 3.34 -17.32
C PHE A 24 26.83 4.11 -16.80
N GLY A 25 26.43 5.18 -17.51
CA GLY A 25 25.24 5.97 -17.16
C GLY A 25 23.95 5.16 -17.19
N PHE A 26 23.77 4.33 -18.22
CA PHE A 26 22.64 3.41 -18.33
C PHE A 26 22.62 2.40 -17.17
N GLY A 27 23.76 1.78 -16.87
CA GLY A 27 23.89 0.84 -15.75
C GLY A 27 23.60 1.49 -14.39
N LEU A 28 24.03 2.75 -14.19
CA LEU A 28 23.74 3.51 -12.97
C LEU A 28 22.24 3.74 -12.78
N VAL A 29 21.53 4.13 -13.83
CA VAL A 29 20.08 4.37 -13.78
C VAL A 29 19.33 3.07 -13.50
N ILE A 30 19.66 1.98 -14.19
CA ILE A 30 19.02 0.67 -13.97
C ILE A 30 19.33 0.15 -12.56
N GLY A 31 20.59 0.19 -12.14
CA GLY A 31 21.00 -0.25 -10.80
C GLY A 31 20.32 0.53 -9.69
N TRP A 32 20.21 1.86 -9.85
CA TRP A 32 19.45 2.71 -8.92
C TRP A 32 17.97 2.31 -8.88
N PHE A 33 17.35 2.10 -10.04
CA PHE A 33 15.93 1.73 -10.11
C PHE A 33 15.66 0.39 -9.43
N VAL A 34 16.51 -0.61 -9.68
CA VAL A 34 16.42 -1.93 -9.04
C VAL A 34 16.63 -1.81 -7.52
N TYR A 35 17.61 -1.04 -7.07
CA TYR A 35 17.82 -0.76 -5.66
C TYR A 35 16.57 -0.12 -5.03
N TYR A 36 16.02 0.90 -5.68
CA TYR A 36 14.86 1.64 -5.18
C TYR A 36 13.63 0.75 -5.04
N VAL A 37 13.31 -0.03 -6.07
CA VAL A 37 12.21 -1.00 -6.07
C VAL A 37 12.41 -2.04 -4.95
N ASN A 38 13.61 -2.61 -4.82
CA ASN A 38 13.88 -3.65 -3.83
C ASN A 38 13.90 -3.11 -2.39
N ARG A 39 14.31 -1.85 -2.19
CA ARG A 39 14.46 -1.24 -0.86
C ARG A 39 13.16 -0.67 -0.31
N TYR A 40 12.35 -0.03 -1.16
CA TYR A 40 11.22 0.81 -0.73
C TYR A 40 9.85 0.20 -0.98
N ARG A 41 9.73 -0.88 -1.77
CA ARG A 41 8.45 -1.58 -1.91
C ARG A 41 8.11 -2.39 -0.69
N LYS A 42 6.88 -2.20 -0.21
CA LYS A 42 6.23 -3.05 0.80
C LYS A 42 4.98 -3.77 0.25
N GLY A 43 4.76 -3.74 -1.06
CA GLY A 43 3.58 -4.32 -1.74
C GLY A 43 3.86 -4.77 -3.17
N ASP A 44 2.84 -5.30 -3.86
CA ASP A 44 2.95 -5.95 -5.17
C ASP A 44 3.54 -5.07 -6.28
N VAL A 45 4.41 -5.67 -7.08
CA VAL A 45 4.31 -5.81 -8.56
C VAL A 45 3.56 -4.79 -9.45
N GLN A 46 3.51 -3.48 -9.19
CA GLN A 46 2.83 -2.50 -10.06
C GLN A 46 3.35 -2.53 -11.50
N LEU A 47 2.42 -2.62 -12.47
CA LEU A 47 2.68 -2.63 -13.91
C LEU A 47 3.49 -1.40 -14.38
N GLY A 48 3.41 -0.28 -13.66
CA GLY A 48 4.18 0.94 -13.97
C GLY A 48 5.70 0.78 -13.83
N ASP A 49 6.16 -0.02 -12.86
CA ASP A 49 7.60 -0.28 -12.67
C ASP A 49 8.14 -1.10 -13.83
N ILE A 50 7.38 -2.11 -14.25
CA ILE A 50 7.69 -2.97 -15.39
C ILE A 50 7.69 -2.14 -16.68
N THR A 51 6.71 -1.24 -16.85
CA THR A 51 6.62 -0.37 -18.03
C THR A 51 7.82 0.56 -18.15
N THR A 52 8.29 1.11 -17.02
CA THR A 52 9.47 2.00 -17.00
C THR A 52 10.74 1.22 -17.36
N LEU A 53 10.89 -0.01 -16.86
CA LEU A 53 12.03 -0.87 -17.11
C LEU A 53 12.04 -1.38 -18.56
N ILE A 54 10.86 -1.78 -19.10
CA ILE A 54 10.67 -2.12 -20.51
C ILE A 54 10.91 -0.91 -21.41
N GLY A 55 10.52 0.29 -21.02
CA GLY A 55 10.78 1.51 -21.78
C GLY A 55 12.28 1.82 -21.89
N ALA A 56 13.01 1.71 -20.77
CA ALA A 56 14.46 1.92 -20.75
C ALA A 56 15.23 0.84 -21.53
N VAL A 57 14.87 -0.43 -21.33
CA VAL A 57 15.49 -1.57 -22.05
C VAL A 57 15.08 -1.56 -23.53
N GLY A 58 13.82 -1.30 -23.82
CA GLY A 58 13.26 -1.23 -25.17
C GLY A 58 13.88 -0.10 -25.99
N GLY A 59 14.09 1.08 -25.40
CA GLY A 59 14.82 2.17 -26.05
C GLY A 59 16.26 1.79 -26.40
N ALA A 60 16.97 1.12 -25.49
CA ALA A 60 18.33 0.61 -25.76
C ALA A 60 18.36 -0.45 -26.87
N VAL A 61 17.39 -1.37 -26.88
CA VAL A 61 17.26 -2.42 -27.90
C VAL A 61 16.94 -1.82 -29.27
N VAL A 62 16.07 -0.81 -29.34
CA VAL A 62 15.75 -0.08 -30.58
C VAL A 62 17.00 0.58 -31.15
N VAL A 63 17.80 1.25 -30.33
CA VAL A 63 19.07 1.87 -30.79
C VAL A 63 20.04 0.83 -31.35
N GLN A 64 20.10 -0.38 -30.76
CA GLN A 64 20.90 -1.48 -31.32
C GLN A 64 20.32 -2.04 -32.63
N LEU A 65 19.00 -2.26 -32.70
CA LEU A 65 18.35 -2.88 -33.85
C LEU A 65 18.42 -2.03 -35.12
N PHE A 66 18.41 -0.70 -35.00
CA PHE A 66 18.53 0.19 -36.16
C PHE A 66 19.98 0.39 -36.64
N GLY A 67 20.95 -0.33 -36.09
CA GLY A 67 22.35 -0.30 -36.56
C GLY A 67 23.02 1.07 -36.42
N LEU A 68 22.41 1.96 -35.64
CA LEU A 68 22.83 3.33 -35.42
C LEU A 68 23.98 3.33 -34.41
N GLY A 69 25.18 2.91 -34.81
CA GLY A 69 26.51 3.13 -34.20
C GLY A 69 26.67 3.19 -32.67
N THR A 70 27.78 2.67 -32.17
CA THR A 70 28.16 2.71 -30.72
C THR A 70 28.05 4.09 -30.06
N GLY A 71 28.23 5.18 -30.82
CA GLY A 71 28.07 6.55 -30.34
C GLY A 71 26.64 6.98 -29.99
N ILE A 72 25.61 6.49 -30.68
CA ILE A 72 24.21 6.91 -30.41
C ILE A 72 23.69 6.22 -29.14
N PHE A 73 24.08 4.95 -28.93
CA PHE A 73 23.85 4.28 -27.65
C PHE A 73 24.55 5.01 -26.49
N GLY A 74 25.79 5.46 -26.72
CA GLY A 74 26.52 6.32 -25.78
C GLY A 74 25.73 7.57 -25.38
N ALA A 75 25.24 8.32 -26.38
CA ALA A 75 24.47 9.54 -26.16
C ALA A 75 23.13 9.28 -25.44
N TYR A 76 22.47 8.18 -25.78
CA TYR A 76 21.24 7.74 -25.12
C TYR A 76 21.48 7.44 -23.63
N GLY A 77 22.49 6.63 -23.31
CA GLY A 77 22.81 6.27 -21.93
C GLY A 77 23.25 7.48 -21.07
N VAL A 78 24.06 8.38 -21.64
CA VAL A 78 24.44 9.63 -20.96
C VAL A 78 23.22 10.54 -20.77
N GLY A 79 22.37 10.69 -21.79
CA GLY A 79 21.15 11.51 -21.71
C GLY A 79 20.18 11.00 -20.64
N LEU A 80 19.99 9.69 -20.54
CA LEU A 80 19.21 9.07 -19.47
C LEU A 80 19.78 9.37 -18.09
N ALA A 81 21.10 9.19 -17.90
CA ALA A 81 21.75 9.48 -16.63
C ALA A 81 21.61 10.96 -16.24
N VAL A 82 21.85 11.88 -17.18
CA VAL A 82 21.71 13.32 -16.94
C VAL A 82 20.28 13.70 -16.61
N GLY A 83 19.28 13.16 -17.33
CA GLY A 83 17.87 13.41 -17.03
C GLY A 83 17.48 12.90 -15.63
N PHE A 84 17.90 11.68 -15.30
CA PHE A 84 17.60 11.06 -14.02
C PHE A 84 18.25 11.80 -12.84
N PHE A 85 19.57 11.97 -12.87
CA PHE A 85 20.31 12.62 -11.79
C PHE A 85 20.11 14.13 -11.77
N GLY A 86 19.88 14.77 -12.92
CA GLY A 86 19.52 16.18 -12.98
C GLY A 86 18.19 16.45 -12.28
N TYR A 87 17.16 15.64 -12.56
CA TYR A 87 15.91 15.69 -11.81
C TYR A 87 16.13 15.44 -10.31
N PHE A 88 16.93 14.43 -9.96
CA PHE A 88 17.23 14.11 -8.57
C PHE A 88 17.91 15.27 -7.83
N LEU A 89 18.89 15.94 -8.44
CA LEU A 89 19.58 17.09 -7.86
C LEU A 89 18.64 18.30 -7.70
N VAL A 90 17.76 18.56 -8.67
CA VAL A 90 16.73 19.59 -8.55
C VAL A 90 15.79 19.29 -7.38
N LEU A 91 15.37 18.04 -7.24
CA LEU A 91 14.52 17.59 -6.15
C LEU A 91 15.23 17.76 -4.79
N VAL A 92 16.52 17.41 -4.69
CA VAL A 92 17.33 17.64 -3.48
C VAL A 92 17.36 19.14 -3.16
N GLY A 93 17.62 20.01 -4.14
CA GLY A 93 17.61 21.46 -3.95
C GLY A 93 16.27 22.01 -3.46
N LEU A 94 15.15 21.52 -4.01
CA LEU A 94 13.80 21.91 -3.60
C LEU A 94 13.48 21.45 -2.17
N VAL A 95 13.85 20.22 -1.82
CA VAL A 95 13.64 19.67 -0.47
C VAL A 95 14.52 20.39 0.55
N SER A 96 15.80 20.63 0.24
CA SER A 96 16.71 21.37 1.14
C SER A 96 16.28 22.80 1.40
N LYS A 97 15.57 23.45 0.47
CA LYS A 97 14.99 24.79 0.66
C LYS A 97 13.61 24.77 1.31
N SER A 98 12.96 23.62 1.40
CA SER A 98 11.61 23.53 1.96
C SER A 98 11.66 23.40 3.49
N PRO A 99 10.90 24.23 4.23
CA PRO A 99 10.77 24.06 5.68
C PRO A 99 10.02 22.77 6.06
N ASN A 100 9.24 22.20 5.13
CA ASN A 100 8.30 21.11 5.38
C ASN A 100 8.90 19.70 5.16
N PHE A 101 10.08 19.61 4.53
CA PHE A 101 10.72 18.34 4.18
C PHE A 101 12.18 18.33 4.68
N SER A 102 12.67 17.19 5.18
CA SER A 102 14.09 17.00 5.57
C SER A 102 14.76 15.94 4.71
N ALA A 103 16.09 15.78 4.83
CA ALA A 103 16.81 14.69 4.19
C ALA A 103 16.27 13.29 4.57
N ASP A 104 15.64 13.16 5.75
CA ASP A 104 14.96 11.92 6.17
C ASP A 104 13.82 11.52 5.24
N TRP A 105 13.17 12.49 4.59
CA TRP A 105 12.13 12.25 3.58
C TRP A 105 12.67 11.45 2.38
N PHE A 106 13.93 11.70 1.97
CA PHE A 106 14.56 10.92 0.91
C PHE A 106 14.87 9.48 1.33
N LEU A 107 15.16 9.25 2.62
CA LEU A 107 15.62 7.97 3.12
C LEU A 107 14.50 7.02 3.56
N ASP A 108 13.33 7.52 3.97
CA ASP A 108 12.20 6.65 4.33
C ASP A 108 10.80 7.15 3.93
N GLY A 109 10.71 8.28 3.23
CA GLY A 109 9.44 8.83 2.75
C GLY A 109 8.59 9.54 3.81
N ARG A 110 8.99 9.56 5.09
CA ARG A 110 8.27 10.29 6.16
C ARG A 110 8.42 11.79 5.97
N ARG A 111 7.30 12.51 6.07
CA ARG A 111 7.26 13.98 6.16
C ARG A 111 7.51 14.38 7.62
N LYS A 112 8.03 15.59 7.86
CA LYS A 112 7.95 16.17 9.21
C LYS A 112 6.48 16.23 9.60
N ASN A 113 6.16 15.83 10.84
CA ASN A 113 4.82 16.01 11.35
C ASN A 113 4.48 17.50 11.27
N PRO A 114 3.32 17.87 10.69
CA PRO A 114 2.89 19.25 10.69
C PRO A 114 2.75 19.74 12.14
N GLY A 115 2.86 21.05 12.35
CA GLY A 115 2.72 21.63 13.68
C GLY A 115 1.36 21.26 14.31
N PRO A 116 1.18 21.45 15.64
CA PRO A 116 -0.02 21.02 16.36
C PRO A 116 -1.38 21.43 15.76
N ASN A 117 -1.39 22.43 14.86
CA ASN A 117 -2.57 23.01 14.23
C ASN A 117 -2.59 22.89 12.69
N GLU A 118 -1.69 22.14 12.08
CA GLU A 118 -1.62 21.95 10.63
C GLU A 118 -1.93 20.49 10.29
N GLY A 119 -2.90 20.24 9.41
CA GLY A 119 -3.30 18.90 8.97
C GLY A 119 -2.61 18.49 7.67
N TYR A 120 -2.43 17.18 7.46
CA TYR A 120 -2.03 16.67 6.15
C TYR A 120 -3.13 16.96 5.11
N GLY A 121 -2.79 17.69 4.04
CA GLY A 121 -3.71 18.01 2.95
C GLY A 121 -4.30 16.74 2.31
N THR A 122 -5.57 16.83 1.90
CA THR A 122 -6.46 15.75 1.44
C THR A 122 -6.09 15.07 0.11
N GLN A 123 -4.86 15.20 -0.38
CA GLN A 123 -4.44 14.61 -1.65
C GLN A 123 -3.49 13.43 -1.44
N GLU A 124 -4.04 12.30 -1.02
CA GLU A 124 -3.45 11.00 -1.33
C GLU A 124 -4.23 10.43 -2.50
N ARG A 125 -3.58 10.43 -3.67
CA ARG A 125 -4.06 9.72 -4.86
C ARG A 125 -4.10 8.23 -4.47
N PRO A 126 -5.26 7.55 -4.53
CA PRO A 126 -5.36 6.17 -4.13
C PRO A 126 -4.36 5.34 -4.95
N PRO A 127 -3.61 4.41 -4.33
CA PRO A 127 -2.82 3.45 -5.10
C PRO A 127 -3.77 2.70 -6.01
N MET A 128 -3.54 2.76 -7.33
CA MET A 128 -4.29 1.95 -8.29
C MET A 128 -4.18 0.49 -7.87
N ALA A 129 -5.29 -0.08 -7.41
CA ALA A 129 -5.41 -1.52 -7.19
C ALA A 129 -5.21 -2.24 -8.54
N PRO A 130 -4.52 -3.39 -8.58
CA PRO A 130 -4.50 -4.22 -9.77
C PRO A 130 -5.93 -4.71 -10.02
N GLN A 131 -6.47 -4.34 -11.17
CA GLN A 131 -7.78 -4.79 -11.63
C GLN A 131 -7.69 -6.31 -11.87
N GLY A 132 -8.48 -7.07 -11.12
CA GLY A 132 -8.49 -8.53 -11.20
C GLY A 132 -8.98 -9.03 -12.57
N GLY A 133 -8.28 -10.06 -13.06
CA GLY A 133 -8.82 -11.17 -13.83
C GLY A 133 -9.24 -10.90 -15.28
N GLN A 134 -8.35 -11.19 -16.22
CA GLN A 134 -8.73 -11.96 -17.40
C GLN A 134 -7.74 -13.11 -17.60
N ASP A 135 -8.31 -14.31 -17.58
CA ASP A 135 -7.68 -15.59 -17.82
C ASP A 135 -7.11 -15.68 -19.24
N GLY A 136 -5.93 -16.33 -19.34
CA GLY A 136 -5.53 -17.08 -20.53
C GLY A 136 -4.79 -16.32 -21.63
N PHE A 137 -3.49 -16.08 -21.46
CA PHE A 137 -2.54 -16.11 -22.58
C PHE A 137 -1.08 -16.18 -22.09
N TYR A 138 -0.58 -17.38 -21.79
CA TYR A 138 0.85 -17.64 -21.83
C TYR A 138 1.08 -18.87 -22.71
N GLY A 139 1.67 -18.62 -23.88
CA GLY A 139 2.00 -19.61 -24.88
C GLY A 139 2.93 -20.69 -24.34
N SER A 140 2.66 -21.92 -24.76
CA SER A 140 3.52 -23.08 -24.56
C SER A 140 4.86 -22.85 -25.28
N ASN A 141 5.97 -22.95 -24.54
CA ASN A 141 7.31 -22.89 -25.12
C ASN A 141 7.67 -24.30 -25.66
N PRO A 142 7.93 -24.49 -26.97
CA PRO A 142 8.33 -25.78 -27.50
C PRO A 142 9.85 -25.89 -27.48
N GLY A 143 10.38 -26.69 -26.55
CA GLY A 143 11.76 -27.14 -26.63
C GLY A 143 12.49 -27.24 -25.30
N ALA A 144 12.38 -28.40 -24.64
CA ALA A 144 13.48 -29.02 -23.91
C ALA A 144 13.16 -30.51 -23.67
N PRO A 145 14.05 -31.45 -24.07
CA PRO A 145 13.85 -32.88 -23.84
C PRO A 145 14.35 -33.34 -22.45
N MET A 146 13.67 -34.36 -21.93
CA MET A 146 14.05 -35.37 -20.94
C MET A 146 14.79 -34.97 -19.64
N ALA A 147 13.99 -35.01 -18.57
CA ALA A 147 14.14 -35.88 -17.39
C ALA A 147 15.42 -35.78 -16.53
N LEU A 148 15.43 -34.81 -15.62
CA LEU A 148 16.05 -34.95 -14.30
C LEU A 148 14.92 -34.96 -13.25
N ARG A 149 14.86 -36.05 -12.47
CA ARG A 149 13.85 -36.30 -11.45
C ARG A 149 13.98 -35.24 -10.35
N MET A 150 13.13 -34.21 -10.39
CA MET A 150 13.04 -33.22 -9.33
C MET A 150 12.24 -33.79 -8.14
N PRO A 151 12.58 -33.41 -6.89
CA PRO A 151 11.76 -33.73 -5.73
C PRO A 151 10.41 -33.02 -5.85
N GLU A 152 9.38 -33.69 -5.35
CA GLU A 152 7.98 -33.25 -5.35
C GLU A 152 7.83 -31.79 -4.90
N PRO A 153 7.07 -30.93 -5.62
CA PRO A 153 6.90 -29.54 -5.23
C PRO A 153 6.22 -29.50 -3.86
N ALA A 154 6.86 -28.81 -2.92
CA ALA A 154 6.29 -28.54 -1.61
C ALA A 154 4.87 -27.96 -1.78
N ARG A 155 3.89 -28.72 -1.29
CA ARG A 155 2.49 -28.28 -1.17
C ARG A 155 2.47 -26.93 -0.47
N ALA A 156 1.84 -25.93 -1.08
CA ALA A 156 1.61 -24.64 -0.44
C ALA A 156 1.03 -24.86 0.98
N PRO A 157 1.49 -24.13 2.01
CA PRO A 157 1.00 -24.32 3.36
C PRO A 157 -0.53 -24.13 3.37
N ALA A 158 -1.25 -25.09 3.94
CA ALA A 158 -2.68 -24.96 4.16
C ALA A 158 -2.91 -23.69 5.01
N THR A 159 -3.74 -22.78 4.51
CA THR A 159 -4.21 -21.62 5.28
C THR A 159 -4.81 -22.11 6.58
N THR A 160 -4.38 -21.55 7.70
CA THR A 160 -4.86 -21.97 9.02
C THR A 160 -6.37 -21.66 9.15
N SER A 161 -7.07 -22.37 10.04
CA SER A 161 -8.49 -22.10 10.35
C SER A 161 -8.72 -20.63 10.73
N ASP A 162 -7.78 -20.05 11.47
CA ASP A 162 -7.83 -18.67 11.94
C ASP A 162 -7.76 -17.67 10.78
N GLU A 163 -6.86 -17.89 9.81
CA GLU A 163 -6.78 -17.08 8.60
C GLU A 163 -8.05 -17.19 7.74
N SER A 164 -8.65 -18.38 7.66
CA SER A 164 -9.92 -18.60 6.96
C SER A 164 -11.07 -17.83 7.62
N ASN A 165 -11.14 -17.87 8.95
CA ASN A 165 -12.17 -17.20 9.73
C ASN A 165 -12.03 -15.67 9.66
N ALA A 166 -10.81 -15.15 9.75
CA ALA A 166 -10.54 -13.73 9.57
C ALA A 166 -10.94 -13.22 8.17
N ARG A 167 -10.69 -14.01 7.12
CA ARG A 167 -11.14 -13.70 5.76
C ARG A 167 -12.66 -13.63 5.65
N LYS A 168 -13.39 -14.55 6.30
CA LYS A 168 -14.86 -14.53 6.30
C LYS A 168 -15.44 -13.25 6.89
N VAL A 169 -14.84 -12.73 7.96
CA VAL A 169 -15.24 -11.41 8.54
C VAL A 169 -14.99 -10.28 7.54
N ILE A 170 -13.83 -10.25 6.88
CA ILE A 170 -13.48 -9.23 5.88
C ILE A 170 -14.44 -9.28 4.68
N GLU A 171 -14.73 -10.47 4.15
CA GLU A 171 -15.64 -10.66 3.03
C GLU A 171 -17.05 -10.19 3.37
N THR A 172 -17.51 -10.48 4.60
CA THR A 172 -18.78 -10.00 5.11
C THR A 172 -18.81 -8.47 5.18
N CYS A 173 -17.76 -7.83 5.71
CA CYS A 173 -17.63 -6.37 5.72
C CYS A 173 -17.72 -5.78 4.31
N LYS A 174 -16.98 -6.35 3.35
CA LYS A 174 -16.97 -5.89 1.95
C LYS A 174 -18.35 -6.04 1.30
N ALA A 175 -19.07 -7.12 1.57
CA ALA A 175 -20.39 -7.36 1.01
C ALA A 175 -21.44 -6.37 1.55
N GLN A 176 -21.40 -6.06 2.85
CA GLN A 176 -22.41 -5.19 3.48
C GLN A 176 -22.14 -3.70 3.26
N TRP A 177 -20.87 -3.29 3.15
CA TRP A 177 -20.49 -1.89 3.12
C TRP A 177 -21.20 -1.04 2.04
N PRO A 178 -21.36 -1.46 0.77
CA PRO A 178 -21.99 -0.63 -0.26
C PRO A 178 -23.40 -0.16 0.09
N ALA A 179 -24.19 -1.03 0.75
CA ALA A 179 -25.57 -0.75 1.15
C ALA A 179 -25.66 0.07 2.45
N THR A 180 -24.67 -0.05 3.33
CA THR A 180 -24.73 0.54 4.68
C THR A 180 -23.69 1.64 4.93
N LYS A 181 -22.90 2.04 3.92
CA LYS A 181 -21.84 3.06 4.05
C LYS A 181 -22.29 4.38 4.65
N GLY A 182 -23.58 4.74 4.53
CA GLY A 182 -24.16 5.96 5.10
C GLY A 182 -24.48 5.90 6.59
N SER A 183 -24.23 4.78 7.27
CA SER A 183 -24.59 4.58 8.68
C SER A 183 -23.59 3.68 9.39
N CYS A 184 -22.98 4.17 10.48
CA CYS A 184 -22.02 3.38 11.26
C CYS A 184 -22.70 2.22 11.99
N ASN A 185 -23.80 2.48 12.69
CA ASN A 185 -24.59 1.46 13.38
C ASN A 185 -25.28 0.52 12.39
N GLY A 186 -25.80 1.03 11.26
CA GLY A 186 -26.38 0.20 10.20
C GLY A 186 -25.36 -0.79 9.61
N PHE A 187 -24.13 -0.34 9.38
CA PHE A 187 -23.05 -1.21 8.91
C PHE A 187 -22.71 -2.30 9.94
N VAL A 188 -22.46 -1.91 11.20
CA VAL A 188 -22.09 -2.87 12.26
C VAL A 188 -23.18 -3.91 12.50
N THR A 189 -24.45 -3.48 12.51
CA THR A 189 -25.60 -4.39 12.71
C THR A 189 -25.80 -5.34 11.53
N ALA A 190 -25.62 -4.88 10.28
CA ALA A 190 -25.71 -5.74 9.11
C ALA A 190 -24.62 -6.82 9.08
N VAL A 191 -23.36 -6.45 9.36
CA VAL A 191 -22.26 -7.42 9.44
C VAL A 191 -22.46 -8.39 10.61
N ALA A 192 -22.84 -7.87 11.79
CA ALA A 192 -23.10 -8.72 12.95
C ALA A 192 -24.21 -9.74 12.66
N SER A 193 -25.31 -9.31 12.02
CA SER A 193 -26.43 -10.18 11.66
C SER A 193 -26.01 -11.31 10.71
N GLU A 194 -25.20 -11.00 9.70
CA GLU A 194 -24.68 -12.02 8.75
C GLU A 194 -23.78 -13.05 9.47
N LEU A 195 -23.09 -12.62 10.53
CA LEU A 195 -22.28 -13.48 11.38
C LEU A 195 -23.07 -14.16 12.53
N GLY A 196 -24.40 -14.04 12.54
CA GLY A 196 -25.27 -14.66 13.55
C GLY A 196 -25.32 -13.93 14.90
N VAL A 197 -24.90 -12.67 14.95
CA VAL A 197 -24.90 -11.83 16.14
C VAL A 197 -25.98 -10.76 16.04
N THR A 198 -26.90 -10.73 17.00
CA THR A 198 -27.96 -9.72 17.02
C THR A 198 -27.47 -8.45 17.71
N LEU A 199 -27.32 -7.37 16.94
CA LEU A 199 -27.10 -6.02 17.46
C LEU A 199 -28.18 -5.08 16.90
N SER A 200 -28.54 -4.05 17.66
CA SER A 200 -29.54 -3.07 17.22
C SER A 200 -29.35 -1.72 17.88
N GLY A 201 -30.02 -0.70 17.35
CA GLY A 201 -30.02 0.66 17.91
C GLY A 201 -28.92 1.57 17.35
N THR A 202 -28.69 2.66 18.08
CA THR A 202 -27.66 3.67 17.79
C THR A 202 -26.26 3.18 18.18
N ALA A 203 -25.22 3.88 17.74
CA ALA A 203 -23.84 3.59 18.14
C ALA A 203 -23.66 3.56 19.68
N ASN A 204 -24.30 4.48 20.40
CA ASN A 204 -24.26 4.50 21.86
C ASN A 204 -24.91 3.26 22.46
N GLN A 205 -26.12 2.90 21.98
CA GLN A 205 -26.85 1.71 22.46
C GLN A 205 -26.10 0.41 22.16
N ILE A 206 -25.44 0.32 21.00
CA ILE A 206 -24.57 -0.82 20.66
C ILE A 206 -23.41 -0.90 21.66
N LEU A 207 -22.73 0.21 21.95
CA LEU A 207 -21.65 0.25 22.93
C LEU A 207 -22.14 -0.12 24.34
N ASP A 208 -23.31 0.36 24.76
CA ASP A 208 -23.90 0.01 26.05
C ASP A 208 -24.21 -1.49 26.14
N HIS A 209 -24.73 -2.08 25.06
CA HIS A 209 -25.02 -3.50 25.00
C HIS A 209 -23.75 -4.36 25.08
N ILE A 210 -22.72 -4.05 24.28
CA ILE A 210 -21.53 -4.89 24.18
C ILE A 210 -20.52 -4.64 25.32
N THR A 211 -20.55 -3.48 25.98
CA THR A 211 -19.69 -3.17 27.13
C THR A 211 -20.40 -3.29 28.49
N GLY A 212 -21.71 -3.56 28.48
CA GLY A 212 -22.53 -3.67 29.68
C GLY A 212 -22.14 -4.85 30.58
N GLN A 213 -22.51 -4.77 31.86
CA GLN A 213 -22.32 -5.86 32.80
C GLN A 213 -23.12 -7.10 32.35
N GLY A 214 -22.47 -8.27 32.38
CA GLY A 214 -23.07 -9.53 31.90
C GLY A 214 -23.05 -9.72 30.39
N SER A 215 -22.42 -8.81 29.63
CA SER A 215 -22.16 -8.97 28.20
C SER A 215 -21.30 -10.22 27.94
N GLU A 216 -21.65 -10.98 26.90
CA GLU A 216 -20.83 -12.08 26.37
C GLU A 216 -19.57 -11.60 25.64
N TRP A 217 -19.48 -10.30 25.37
CA TRP A 217 -18.35 -9.67 24.70
C TRP A 217 -17.21 -9.43 25.67
N LYS A 218 -15.98 -9.64 25.20
CA LYS A 218 -14.77 -9.49 25.99
C LYS A 218 -14.08 -8.19 25.62
N ALA A 219 -13.77 -7.38 26.63
CA ALA A 219 -13.02 -6.14 26.45
C ALA A 219 -11.55 -6.39 26.08
N LEU A 220 -11.00 -5.47 25.29
CA LEU A 220 -9.60 -5.46 24.85
C LEU A 220 -8.94 -4.16 25.31
N SER A 221 -7.63 -4.22 25.57
CA SER A 221 -6.88 -3.09 26.13
C SER A 221 -6.70 -1.95 25.15
N ASP A 222 -6.54 -2.25 23.86
CA ASP A 222 -6.12 -1.31 22.83
C ASP A 222 -6.33 -1.86 21.41
N GLY A 223 -5.94 -1.06 20.41
CA GLY A 223 -5.99 -1.42 19.00
C GLY A 223 -5.05 -2.57 18.59
N VAL A 224 -3.97 -2.82 19.33
CA VAL A 224 -3.04 -3.96 19.06
C VAL A 224 -3.71 -5.26 19.47
N ALA A 225 -4.33 -5.29 20.65
CA ALA A 225 -5.13 -6.41 21.12
C ALA A 225 -6.34 -6.66 20.20
N ALA A 226 -6.97 -5.58 19.69
CA ALA A 226 -8.05 -5.66 18.71
C ALA A 226 -7.60 -6.30 17.39
N LYS A 227 -6.46 -5.88 16.85
CA LYS A 227 -5.85 -6.53 15.67
C LYS A 227 -5.63 -8.02 15.92
N ALA A 228 -5.00 -8.38 17.04
CA ALA A 228 -4.69 -9.77 17.36
C ALA A 228 -5.95 -10.64 17.51
N ALA A 229 -7.04 -10.10 18.03
CA ALA A 229 -8.33 -10.80 18.11
C ALA A 229 -8.98 -10.97 16.72
N ALA A 230 -8.89 -9.95 15.87
CA ALA A 230 -9.43 -10.00 14.50
C ALA A 230 -8.64 -10.98 13.60
N GLU A 231 -7.32 -11.08 13.78
CA GLU A 231 -6.46 -12.05 13.10
C GLU A 231 -6.80 -13.50 13.45
N LYS A 232 -7.44 -13.74 14.60
CA LYS A 232 -7.98 -15.05 15.01
C LYS A 232 -9.41 -15.30 14.53
N GLY A 233 -9.96 -14.41 13.70
CA GLY A 233 -11.32 -14.55 13.17
C GLY A 233 -12.44 -14.26 14.18
N SER A 234 -12.17 -13.50 15.24
CA SER A 234 -13.23 -12.96 16.10
C SER A 234 -13.88 -11.73 15.47
N LEU A 235 -15.17 -11.50 15.75
CA LEU A 235 -15.81 -10.21 15.44
C LEU A 235 -15.37 -9.20 16.48
N VAL A 236 -14.61 -8.20 16.04
CA VAL A 236 -14.09 -7.14 16.90
C VAL A 236 -14.79 -5.83 16.57
N ILE A 237 -15.41 -5.22 17.57
CA ILE A 237 -16.08 -3.92 17.44
C ILE A 237 -15.27 -2.90 18.23
N ALA A 238 -14.98 -1.77 17.59
CA ALA A 238 -14.42 -0.61 18.24
C ALA A 238 -15.40 0.56 18.16
N GLY A 239 -15.48 1.39 19.19
CA GLY A 239 -16.31 2.58 19.13
C GLY A 239 -16.17 3.52 20.30
N LEU A 240 -16.78 4.69 20.13
CA LEU A 240 -16.82 5.75 21.12
C LEU A 240 -18.23 6.34 21.17
N ARG A 241 -18.73 6.62 22.38
CA ARG A 241 -20.03 7.28 22.54
C ARG A 241 -19.93 8.75 22.13
N SER A 242 -21.06 9.33 21.74
CA SER A 242 -21.16 10.75 21.36
C SER A 242 -20.49 11.69 22.37
N GLY A 243 -20.76 11.50 23.67
CA GLY A 243 -20.19 12.32 24.75
C GLY A 243 -18.71 12.07 25.08
N ASP A 244 -18.13 10.95 24.61
CA ASP A 244 -16.75 10.57 24.92
C ASP A 244 -15.74 11.10 23.86
N PHE A 245 -16.22 11.71 22.77
CA PHE A 245 -15.39 12.39 21.79
C PHE A 245 -14.75 13.68 22.36
N THR A 246 -13.63 14.12 21.79
CA THR A 246 -12.90 15.32 22.22
C THR A 246 -12.74 16.37 21.09
N PRO A 247 -13.65 17.36 20.93
CA PRO A 247 -14.83 17.60 21.76
C PRO A 247 -15.94 16.60 21.44
N ALA A 248 -16.95 16.56 22.31
CA ALA A 248 -18.12 15.72 22.17
C ALA A 248 -18.77 15.91 20.78
N ASP A 249 -19.28 14.83 20.24
CA ASP A 249 -19.98 14.79 18.96
C ASP A 249 -21.49 14.59 19.23
N ASP A 250 -22.34 14.89 18.25
CA ASP A 250 -23.78 14.66 18.33
C ASP A 250 -24.10 13.16 18.22
N HIS A 251 -23.18 12.38 17.66
CA HIS A 251 -23.38 10.95 17.41
C HIS A 251 -22.17 10.11 17.86
N GLY A 252 -22.48 8.94 18.42
CA GLY A 252 -21.46 7.91 18.64
C GLY A 252 -20.96 7.35 17.31
N HIS A 253 -19.80 6.70 17.33
CA HIS A 253 -19.27 6.01 16.17
C HIS A 253 -18.81 4.60 16.55
N VAL A 254 -19.20 3.63 15.73
CA VAL A 254 -18.83 2.22 15.87
C VAL A 254 -18.31 1.68 14.55
N VAL A 255 -17.33 0.80 14.63
CA VAL A 255 -16.63 0.22 13.48
C VAL A 255 -16.31 -1.25 13.74
N ILE A 256 -15.97 -1.99 12.69
CA ILE A 256 -15.50 -3.37 12.79
C ILE A 256 -14.00 -3.41 12.52
N VAL A 257 -13.23 -3.88 13.49
CA VAL A 257 -11.78 -4.11 13.33
C VAL A 257 -11.56 -5.45 12.65
N VAL A 258 -10.67 -5.49 11.67
CA VAL A 258 -10.37 -6.67 10.86
C VAL A 258 -8.89 -7.01 10.89
N ALA A 259 -8.53 -8.21 10.45
CA ALA A 259 -7.15 -8.58 10.19
C ALA A 259 -6.55 -7.68 9.12
N GLY A 260 -5.36 -7.12 9.38
CA GLY A 260 -4.71 -6.20 8.46
C GLY A 260 -3.60 -5.38 9.11
N PRO A 261 -2.93 -4.53 8.32
CA PRO A 261 -1.86 -3.67 8.81
C PRO A 261 -2.41 -2.62 9.79
N MET A 262 -1.55 -2.18 10.71
CA MET A 262 -1.83 -0.99 11.52
C MET A 262 -1.40 0.27 10.76
N ASN A 263 -1.92 1.42 11.18
CA ASN A 263 -1.36 2.69 10.73
C ASN A 263 0.14 2.80 11.08
N PRO A 264 0.91 3.68 10.40
CA PRO A 264 2.34 3.86 10.69
C PRO A 264 2.65 4.21 12.15
N GLY A 265 1.70 4.83 12.85
CA GLY A 265 1.80 5.14 14.27
C GLY A 265 1.57 3.97 15.22
N GLY A 266 1.24 2.78 14.72
CA GLY A 266 1.13 1.54 15.48
C GLY A 266 -0.04 1.46 16.47
N TRP A 267 -1.00 2.38 16.41
CA TRP A 267 -2.12 2.43 17.37
C TRP A 267 -3.48 2.12 16.74
N ALA A 268 -3.62 2.33 15.42
CA ALA A 268 -4.90 2.22 14.73
C ALA A 268 -4.91 0.96 13.85
N PRO A 269 -5.69 -0.08 14.19
CA PRO A 269 -5.79 -1.29 13.39
C PRO A 269 -6.61 -1.05 12.10
N ALA A 270 -6.54 -1.99 11.17
CA ALA A 270 -7.41 -2.03 9.98
C ALA A 270 -8.88 -2.22 10.39
N ALA A 271 -9.79 -1.48 9.78
CA ALA A 271 -11.21 -1.50 10.12
C ALA A 271 -12.11 -1.17 8.91
N TYR A 272 -13.39 -1.53 9.04
CA TYR A 272 -14.46 -1.13 8.15
C TYR A 272 -15.53 -0.35 8.91
N TRP A 273 -16.15 0.63 8.24
CA TRP A 273 -17.19 1.46 8.84
C TRP A 273 -18.10 2.11 7.80
N GLY A 274 -19.33 2.38 8.20
CA GLY A 274 -20.18 3.39 7.58
C GLY A 274 -20.11 4.70 8.36
N SER A 275 -20.59 5.81 7.79
CA SER A 275 -20.75 7.09 8.49
C SER A 275 -21.80 7.95 7.81
N ILE A 276 -22.49 8.78 8.59
CA ILE A 276 -23.37 9.83 8.05
C ILE A 276 -22.56 10.95 7.39
N ASN A 277 -21.29 11.13 7.81
CA ASN A 277 -20.36 12.03 7.16
C ASN A 277 -19.80 11.33 5.91
N SER A 278 -20.21 11.79 4.73
CA SER A 278 -19.85 11.16 3.46
C SER A 278 -18.34 11.10 3.19
N ALA A 279 -17.57 12.08 3.70
CA ALA A 279 -16.12 12.10 3.55
C ALA A 279 -15.41 11.06 4.44
N ILE A 280 -15.98 10.76 5.61
CA ILE A 280 -15.52 9.68 6.49
C ILE A 280 -15.99 8.34 5.94
N ALA A 281 -17.26 8.26 5.52
CA ALA A 281 -17.87 7.06 4.95
C ALA A 281 -17.05 6.52 3.79
N ALA A 282 -16.67 7.38 2.84
CA ALA A 282 -15.92 7.01 1.63
C ALA A 282 -14.59 6.27 1.89
N LYS A 283 -14.04 6.35 3.11
CA LYS A 283 -12.78 5.71 3.49
C LYS A 283 -12.96 4.34 4.18
N GLY A 284 -14.17 3.97 4.55
CA GLY A 284 -14.44 2.80 5.40
C GLY A 284 -14.67 1.47 4.68
N GLY A 285 -14.62 1.45 3.35
CA GLY A 285 -14.96 0.27 2.54
C GLY A 285 -13.80 -0.64 2.16
N ASP A 286 -12.57 -0.28 2.52
CA ASP A 286 -11.35 -0.93 2.01
C ASP A 286 -10.46 -1.54 3.11
N GLY A 287 -10.97 -1.71 4.34
CA GLY A 287 -10.16 -2.17 5.48
C GLY A 287 -9.11 -1.15 5.90
N SER A 288 -9.49 0.12 5.81
CA SER A 288 -8.61 1.26 6.10
C SER A 288 -8.24 1.34 7.57
N PRO A 289 -7.12 2.00 7.93
CA PRO A 289 -6.76 2.19 9.33
C PRO A 289 -7.81 3.02 10.08
N LEU A 290 -8.13 2.62 11.31
CA LEU A 290 -9.07 3.30 12.22
C LEU A 290 -8.80 4.80 12.38
N SER A 291 -7.54 5.23 12.19
CA SER A 291 -7.14 6.65 12.23
C SER A 291 -7.77 7.52 11.14
N LEU A 292 -8.45 6.94 10.14
CA LEU A 292 -9.15 7.71 9.11
C LEU A 292 -10.59 8.09 9.51
N CYS A 293 -11.16 7.46 10.54
CA CYS A 293 -12.47 7.80 11.09
C CYS A 293 -12.41 8.30 12.54
N PHE A 294 -11.34 8.01 13.28
CA PHE A 294 -11.08 8.56 14.60
C PHE A 294 -9.85 9.46 14.61
N ARG A 295 -9.95 10.60 15.30
CA ARG A 295 -8.77 11.36 15.71
C ARG A 295 -7.96 10.52 16.69
N LYS A 296 -6.65 10.75 16.78
CA LYS A 296 -5.77 9.97 17.66
C LYS A 296 -6.25 9.96 19.13
N VAL A 297 -6.64 11.12 19.66
CA VAL A 297 -7.16 11.24 21.03
C VAL A 297 -8.42 10.40 21.25
N ASP A 298 -9.36 10.42 20.31
CA ASP A 298 -10.60 9.65 20.40
C ASP A 298 -10.35 8.15 20.22
N GLY A 299 -9.50 7.80 19.24
CA GLY A 299 -9.17 6.43 18.91
C GLY A 299 -8.38 5.71 20.01
N GLN A 300 -7.59 6.44 20.79
CA GLN A 300 -6.93 5.90 21.99
C GLN A 300 -7.89 5.75 23.18
N SER A 301 -9.00 6.49 23.19
CA SER A 301 -10.07 6.38 24.20
C SER A 301 -11.18 5.39 23.80
N ALA A 302 -11.17 4.94 22.54
CA ALA A 302 -12.18 4.03 22.00
C ALA A 302 -12.23 2.72 22.78
N LYS A 303 -13.45 2.19 22.95
CA LYS A 303 -13.67 0.87 23.55
C LYS A 303 -13.50 -0.17 22.48
N PHE A 304 -12.67 -1.17 22.75
CA PHE A 304 -12.47 -2.33 21.91
C PHE A 304 -13.06 -3.55 22.61
N VAL A 305 -13.93 -4.28 21.92
CA VAL A 305 -14.50 -5.54 22.41
C VAL A 305 -14.50 -6.57 21.30
N TYR A 306 -14.49 -7.85 21.67
CA TYR A 306 -14.62 -8.93 20.70
C TYR A 306 -15.59 -10.01 21.16
N ARG A 307 -16.12 -10.72 20.17
CA ARG A 307 -16.84 -11.98 20.32
C ARG A 307 -16.20 -13.01 19.40
N SER A 308 -15.84 -14.16 19.96
CA SER A 308 -15.34 -15.30 19.19
C SER A 308 -16.51 -16.15 18.71
N PHE A 309 -16.29 -16.89 17.62
CA PHE A 309 -17.24 -17.83 17.07
C PHE A 309 -16.66 -19.23 17.07
N ASP A 310 -17.54 -20.21 17.24
CA ASP A 310 -17.28 -21.59 16.88
C ASP A 310 -17.71 -21.73 15.41
N TRP A 311 -16.75 -21.57 14.49
CA TRP A 311 -16.97 -21.60 13.05
C TRP A 311 -17.14 -23.01 12.48
#